data_AF-A0A7V6UNJ0-F1
#
_entry.id   AF-A0A7V6UNJ0-F1
#
_cell.length_a   1.000
_cell.length_b   1.000
_cell.length_c   1.000
_cell.angle_alpha   90.00
_cell.angle_beta   90.00
_cell.angle_gamma   90.00
#
_symmetry.space_group_name_H-M   'P 1'
#
loop_
_entity.id
_entity.type
_entity.pdbx_description
1 polymer ?
#
loop_
_entity_poly.entity_id
_entity_poly.type
_entity_poly.pdbx_seq_one_letter_code
_entity_poly.pdbx_strand_id
1 'polypeptide(L)'
;MDKVIWLGLFLKYEVKENEGRFEALLYVGKRHAERLNEDSEFVQNVKKEAVAFIKLKFPLVPIQVIRIMIGSVPYVSFATSNKLD
;
A
#
# COMPACT_ATOMS: atom_id res chain seq x y z
N MET A 1 8.51 14.96 -17.41
CA MET A 1 8.11 14.39 -16.11
C MET A 1 6.78 13.70 -16.31
N ASP A 2 6.83 12.43 -16.68
CA ASP A 2 5.62 11.64 -16.92
C ASP A 2 4.93 11.38 -15.58
N LYS A 3 3.82 12.09 -15.35
CA LYS A 3 2.85 11.71 -14.32
C LYS A 3 2.16 10.45 -14.81
N VAL A 4 2.79 9.30 -14.58
CA VAL A 4 2.10 8.02 -14.73
C VAL A 4 1.08 7.95 -13.60
N ILE A 5 -0.18 8.22 -13.93
CA ILE A 5 -1.31 7.92 -13.06
C ILE A 5 -1.41 6.38 -13.07
N TRP A 6 -0.84 5.72 -12.07
CA TRP A 6 -0.87 4.26 -11.91
C TRP A 6 -2.26 3.78 -11.45
N LEU A 7 -3.28 4.01 -12.28
CA LEU A 7 -4.56 3.30 -12.21
C LEU A 7 -4.32 1.82 -12.55
N GLY A 8 -3.81 1.02 -11.60
CA GLY A 8 -3.64 -0.42 -11.80
C GLY A 8 -2.55 -1.13 -11.00
N LEU A 9 -1.85 -0.45 -10.08
CA LEU A 9 -0.81 -1.10 -9.27
C LEU A 9 -1.39 -2.15 -8.31
N PHE A 10 -2.48 -1.79 -7.62
CA PHE A 10 -3.15 -2.67 -6.65
C PHE A 10 -4.35 -3.34 -7.30
N LEU A 11 -4.31 -4.67 -7.38
CA LEU A 11 -5.37 -5.50 -7.97
C LEU A 11 -6.57 -5.64 -7.02
N LYS A 12 -6.29 -5.66 -5.73
CA LYS A 12 -7.26 -5.85 -4.65
C LYS A 12 -6.78 -5.06 -3.43
N TYR A 13 -7.73 -4.68 -2.58
CA TYR A 13 -7.45 -4.13 -1.26
C TYR A 13 -8.40 -4.71 -0.22
N GLU A 14 -7.95 -4.77 1.03
CA GLU A 14 -8.75 -5.07 2.22
C GLU A 14 -8.41 -4.06 3.32
N VAL A 15 -9.38 -3.71 4.16
CA VAL A 15 -9.15 -2.96 5.40
C VAL A 15 -9.60 -3.85 6.56
N LYS A 16 -8.73 -3.99 7.56
CA LYS A 16 -9.00 -4.80 8.76
C LYS A 16 -8.83 -3.93 9.98
N GLU A 17 -9.70 -4.11 10.95
CA GLU A 17 -9.56 -3.55 12.28
C GLU A 17 -9.06 -4.65 13.22
N ASN A 18 -8.02 -4.36 13.99
CA ASN A 18 -7.49 -5.26 15.00
C ASN A 18 -7.10 -4.43 16.24
N GLU A 19 -7.73 -4.70 17.39
CA GLU A 19 -7.48 -4.00 18.66
C GLU A 19 -7.52 -2.47 18.53
N GLY A 20 -8.49 -1.93 17.78
CA GLY A 20 -8.64 -0.48 17.55
C GLY A 20 -7.61 0.13 16.59
N ARG A 21 -6.82 -0.71 15.90
CA ARG A 21 -5.90 -0.30 14.83
C ARG A 21 -6.43 -0.78 13.49
N PHE A 22 -6.45 0.12 12.52
CA PHE A 22 -6.83 -0.17 11.15
C PHE A 22 -5.60 -0.42 10.29
N GLU A 23 -5.61 -1.58 9.63
CA GLU A 23 -4.59 -1.99 8.68
C GLU A 23 -5.19 -2.09 7.27
N ALA A 24 -4.49 -1.56 6.28
CA ALA A 24 -4.80 -1.77 4.88
C ALA A 24 -3.89 -2.85 4.29
N LEU A 25 -4.47 -3.84 3.62
CA LEU A 25 -3.77 -4.83 2.84
C LEU A 25 -3.98 -4.50 1.36
N LEU A 26 -2.90 -4.22 0.64
CA LEU A 26 -2.90 -3.85 -0.78
C LEU A 26 -2.19 -4.92 -1.59
N TYR A 27 -2.90 -5.54 -2.54
CA TYR A 27 -2.41 -6.69 -3.28
C TYR A 27 -1.84 -6.26 -4.63
N VAL A 28 -0.60 -6.64 -4.92
CA VAL A 28 0.07 -6.35 -6.21
C VAL A 28 0.08 -7.58 -7.11
N GLY A 29 0.08 -7.34 -8.43
CA GLY A 29 0.21 -8.40 -9.42
C GLY A 29 1.63 -8.98 -9.51
N LYS A 30 1.74 -10.23 -9.99
CA LYS A 30 3.00 -10.99 -10.09
C LYS A 30 4.13 -10.22 -10.80
N ARG A 31 3.81 -9.51 -11.89
CA ARG A 31 4.80 -8.70 -12.63
C ARG A 31 5.39 -7.56 -11.79
N HIS A 32 4.59 -6.93 -10.94
CA HIS A 32 5.08 -5.90 -10.02
C HIS A 32 5.81 -6.52 -8.82
N ALA A 33 5.40 -7.71 -8.38
CA ALA A 33 6.05 -8.47 -7.32
C ALA A 33 7.51 -8.83 -7.64
N GLU A 34 7.79 -9.25 -8.86
CA GLU A 34 9.16 -9.56 -9.31
C GLU A 34 10.07 -8.32 -9.20
N ARG A 35 9.59 -7.17 -9.67
CA ARG A 35 10.33 -5.90 -9.59
C ARG A 35 10.57 -5.41 -8.16
N LEU A 36 9.66 -5.69 -7.23
CA LEU A 36 9.83 -5.29 -5.83
C LEU A 36 11.09 -5.90 -5.20
N ASN A 37 11.52 -7.08 -5.64
CA ASN A 37 12.71 -7.76 -5.10
C ASN A 37 14.03 -7.20 -5.62
N GLU A 38 14.02 -6.56 -6.78
CA GLU A 38 15.24 -6.18 -7.50
C GLU A 38 15.51 -4.67 -7.41
N ASP A 39 14.46 -3.87 -7.20
CA ASP A 39 14.50 -2.42 -7.37
C ASP A 39 13.99 -1.69 -6.12
N SER A 40 14.95 -1.20 -5.32
CA SER A 40 14.66 -0.46 -4.09
C SER A 40 13.97 0.89 -4.34
N GLU A 41 14.22 1.53 -5.49
CA GLU A 41 13.55 2.78 -5.87
C GLU A 41 12.07 2.49 -6.19
N PHE A 42 11.81 1.41 -6.91
CA PHE A 42 10.46 0.93 -7.16
C PHE A 42 9.71 0.64 -5.86
N VAL A 43 10.34 0.02 -4.86
CA VAL A 43 9.73 -0.21 -3.54
C VAL A 43 9.31 1.12 -2.89
N GLN A 44 10.14 2.16 -2.94
CA GLN A 44 9.79 3.47 -2.38
C GLN A 44 8.63 4.13 -3.13
N ASN A 45 8.59 3.98 -4.45
CA ASN A 45 7.48 4.48 -5.27
C ASN A 45 6.17 3.75 -4.94
N VAL A 46 6.20 2.42 -4.79
CA VAL A 46 5.03 1.64 -4.36
C VAL A 46 4.52 2.07 -2.98
N LYS A 47 5.42 2.37 -2.02
CA LYS A 47 5.00 2.90 -0.71
C LYS A 47 4.30 4.25 -0.82
N LYS A 48 4.83 5.18 -1.63
CA LYS A 48 4.21 6.50 -1.85
C LYS A 48 2.82 6.36 -2.49
N GLU A 49 2.71 5.53 -3.52
CA GLU A 49 1.44 5.24 -4.19
C GLU A 49 0.42 4.58 -3.26
N ALA A 50 0.87 3.65 -2.41
CA ALA A 50 0.03 3.00 -1.43
C ALA A 50 -0.57 4.00 -0.42
N VAL A 51 0.22 4.95 0.07
CA VAL A 51 -0.28 6.02 0.96
C VAL A 51 -1.31 6.90 0.23
N ALA A 52 -1.00 7.31 -0.99
CA ALA A 52 -1.91 8.14 -1.79
C ALA A 52 -3.24 7.41 -2.08
N PHE A 53 -3.16 6.13 -2.45
CA PHE A 53 -4.31 5.27 -2.70
C PHE A 53 -5.22 5.16 -1.47
N ILE A 54 -4.64 4.91 -0.29
CA ILE A 54 -5.41 4.77 0.95
C ILE A 54 -6.05 6.10 1.36
N LYS A 55 -5.33 7.21 1.28
CA LYS A 55 -5.89 8.54 1.58
C LYS A 55 -7.06 8.90 0.67
N LEU A 56 -6.99 8.50 -0.60
CA LEU A 56 -8.06 8.74 -1.57
C LEU A 56 -9.27 7.82 -1.34
N LYS A 57 -9.04 6.52 -1.11
CA LYS A 57 -10.10 5.52 -0.97
C LYS A 57 -10.78 5.50 0.39
N PHE A 58 -10.04 5.80 1.45
CA PHE A 58 -10.49 5.71 2.83
C PHE A 58 -10.16 7.00 3.62
N PRO A 59 -10.66 8.16 3.18
CA PRO A 59 -10.28 9.45 3.77
C PRO A 59 -10.66 9.60 5.25
N LEU A 60 -11.63 8.82 5.75
CA LEU A 60 -12.13 8.87 7.13
C LEU A 60 -11.64 7.71 8.00
N VAL A 61 -10.97 6.71 7.43
CA VAL A 61 -10.48 5.57 8.21
C VAL A 61 -9.05 5.88 8.64
N PRO A 62 -8.74 5.87 9.94
CA PRO A 62 -7.40 6.19 10.42
C PRO A 62 -6.47 4.99 10.22
N ILE A 63 -6.20 4.59 8.97
CA ILE A 63 -5.30 3.48 8.64
C ILE A 63 -3.91 3.79 9.18
N GLN A 64 -3.43 3.03 10.17
CA GLN A 64 -2.10 3.22 10.77
C GLN A 64 -1.03 2.35 10.13
N VAL A 65 -1.41 1.23 9.50
CA VAL A 65 -0.47 0.30 8.86
C VAL A 65 -0.92 -0.02 7.45
N ILE A 66 0.00 0.02 6.50
CA ILE A 66 -0.20 -0.49 5.15
C ILE A 66 0.69 -1.70 4.92
N ARG A 67 0.10 -2.79 4.42
CA ARG A 67 0.78 -4.02 4.04
C ARG A 67 0.62 -4.22 2.55
N ILE A 68 1.75 -4.33 1.85
CA ILE A 68 1.77 -4.76 0.45
C ILE A 68 1.82 -6.28 0.42
N MET A 69 0.85 -6.88 -0.24
CA MET A 69 0.64 -8.32 -0.32
C MET A 69 0.99 -8.84 -1.72
N ILE A 70 1.69 -9.96 -1.80
CA ILE A 70 1.92 -10.73 -3.03
C ILE A 70 1.22 -12.08 -2.84
N GLY A 71 0.10 -12.30 -3.55
CA GLY A 71 -0.78 -13.43 -3.24
C GLY A 71 -1.30 -13.32 -1.80
N SER A 72 -1.09 -14.35 -0.97
CA SER A 72 -1.46 -14.37 0.44
C SER A 72 -0.34 -13.91 1.40
N VAL A 73 0.85 -13.57 0.88
CA VAL A 73 2.04 -13.31 1.70
C VAL A 73 2.27 -11.81 1.86
N PRO A 74 2.50 -11.31 3.09
CA PRO A 74 2.91 -9.93 3.30
C PRO A 74 4.36 -9.75 2.83
N TYR A 75 4.56 -8.82 1.91
CA TYR A 75 5.87 -8.52 1.36
C TYR A 75 6.57 -7.40 2.11
N VAL A 76 5.92 -6.24 2.18
CA VAL A 76 6.42 -5.08 2.95
C VAL A 76 5.28 -4.48 3.74
N SER A 77 5.54 -4.16 5.00
CA SER A 77 4.61 -3.44 5.87
C SER A 77 5.26 -2.15 6.34
N PHE A 78 4.49 -1.08 6.44
CA PHE A 78 4.98 0.19 6.96
C PHE A 78 3.85 0.97 7.63
N ALA A 79 4.22 1.72 8.66
CA ALA A 79 3.29 2.61 9.34
C ALA A 79 2.98 3.82 8.46
N THR A 80 1.73 4.25 8.44
CA THR A 80 1.39 5.56 7.91
C THR A 80 1.76 6.59 8.98
N SER A 81 2.43 7.67 8.60
CA SER A 81 2.71 8.78 9.52
C SER A 81 1.47 9.65 9.75
N ASN A 82 0.28 9.04 9.88
CA ASN A 82 -0.88 9.75 10.37
C ASN A 82 -0.67 9.99 11.86
N LYS A 83 0.04 11.08 12.19
CA LYS A 83 -0.16 11.72 13.49
C LYS A 83 -1.64 12.10 13.54
N LEU A 84 -2.37 11.48 14.46
CA LEU A 84 -3.60 12.06 14.97
C LEU A 84 -3.15 13.32 15.73
N ASP A 85 -3.05 14.44 15.02
CA ASP A 85 -2.99 15.76 15.64
C ASP A 85 -4.37 16.12 16.19
#